data_AF-A0A9N7Z0G4-F1
#
_entry.id   AF-A0A9N7Z0G4-F1
#
_cell.length_a   1.000
_cell.length_b   1.000
_cell.length_c   1.000
_cell.angle_alpha   90.00
_cell.angle_beta   90.00
_cell.angle_gamma   90.00
#
_symmetry.space_group_name_H-M   'P 1'
#
loop_
_entity.id
_entity.type
_entity.pdbx_description
1 polymer ?
#
loop_
_entity_poly.entity_id
_entity_poly.type
_entity_poly.pdbx_seq_one_letter_code
_entity_poly.pdbx_strand_id
1 'polypeptide(L)'
;MDDQGCPRCKTTKYRNPSLKLMVNVCGHTLCENCVEMLFVRGSGNCVQCDTPLRKNNFRVQLFEDPTVDKEVEIRKKVLKIFNKREFDFSGLREYNDYLELVEDTVYNLTNNLDVENTKLRMEQYQRENRDLIQKNKATLTREQEELEELLLLEQQGNEQRRLDVLQEEQRQLNAKRKNKQALLDELEKSQLPATILLAQHKVRAAQLETQIEHQKQTVKPTNLFSTGIHMREHAGSGRRSL
;
A
#
# COMPACT_ATOMS: atom_id res chain seq x y z
N MET A 1 23.84 -11.28 12.30
CA MET A 1 22.45 -11.53 11.87
C MET A 1 22.26 -13.02 11.99
N ASP A 2 21.51 -13.48 12.98
CA ASP A 2 21.28 -14.91 13.14
C ASP A 2 20.30 -15.37 12.06
N ASP A 3 20.76 -16.27 11.20
CA ASP A 3 20.01 -16.74 10.04
C ASP A 3 18.69 -17.38 10.49
N GLN A 4 17.60 -16.64 10.27
CA GLN A 4 16.25 -17.13 10.48
C GLN A 4 16.00 -18.38 9.63
N GLY A 5 15.72 -19.49 10.29
CA GLY A 5 15.59 -20.80 9.66
C GLY A 5 14.46 -21.63 10.25
N CYS A 6 14.03 -22.64 9.52
CA CYS A 6 13.03 -23.58 10.01
C CYS A 6 13.63 -24.44 11.14
N PRO A 7 13.02 -24.49 12.34
CA PRO A 7 13.56 -25.25 13.46
C PRO A 7 13.60 -26.76 13.21
N ARG A 8 12.77 -27.27 12.28
CA ARG A 8 12.69 -28.71 11.96
C ARG A 8 13.70 -29.16 10.92
N CYS A 9 13.76 -28.50 9.76
CA CYS A 9 14.69 -28.89 8.69
C CYS A 9 16.01 -28.12 8.70
N LYS A 10 16.15 -27.12 9.58
CA LYS A 10 17.32 -26.24 9.70
C LYS A 10 17.71 -25.51 8.40
N THR A 11 16.80 -25.49 7.41
CA THR A 11 16.97 -24.72 6.19
C THR A 11 16.78 -23.24 6.52
N THR A 12 17.73 -22.42 6.08
CA THR A 12 17.73 -20.97 6.22
C THR A 12 17.44 -20.30 4.88
N LYS A 13 17.05 -19.02 4.90
CA LYS A 13 16.88 -18.23 3.67
C LYS A 13 18.18 -18.12 2.85
N TYR A 14 19.34 -18.19 3.50
CA TYR A 14 20.64 -18.21 2.82
C TYR A 14 20.82 -19.45 1.92
N ARG A 15 20.41 -20.64 2.40
CA ARG A 15 20.52 -21.89 1.63
C ARG A 15 19.46 -22.02 0.54
N ASN A 16 18.29 -21.42 0.76
CA ASN A 16 17.19 -21.42 -0.19
C ASN A 16 16.52 -20.03 -0.18
N PRO A 17 16.84 -19.16 -1.15
CA PRO A 17 16.25 -17.82 -1.24
C PRO A 17 14.73 -17.82 -1.39
N SER A 18 14.15 -18.90 -1.94
CA SER A 18 12.70 -19.06 -2.12
C SER A 18 12.00 -19.64 -0.88
N LEU A 19 12.72 -19.84 0.24
CA LEU A 19 12.17 -20.40 1.46
C LEU A 19 11.14 -19.45 2.09
N LYS A 20 9.88 -19.87 2.09
CA LYS A 20 8.81 -19.19 2.84
C LYS A 20 8.72 -19.76 4.24
N LEU A 21 8.91 -18.90 5.23
CA LEU A 21 8.63 -19.19 6.63
C LEU A 21 7.16 -18.87 6.90
N MET A 22 6.54 -19.71 7.72
CA MET A 22 5.15 -19.62 8.13
C MET A 22 5.12 -19.51 9.66
N VAL A 23 4.27 -18.62 10.18
CA VAL A 23 4.01 -18.42 11.61
C VAL A 23 2.62 -18.98 11.93
N ASN A 24 2.51 -19.67 13.06
CA ASN A 24 1.23 -20.16 13.58
C ASN A 24 0.62 -19.22 14.64
N VAL A 25 -0.50 -19.61 15.24
CA VAL A 25 -1.18 -18.82 16.29
C VAL A 25 -0.40 -18.72 17.60
N CYS A 26 0.51 -19.65 17.89
CA CYS A 26 1.35 -19.57 19.09
C CYS A 26 2.60 -18.70 18.91
N GLY A 27 2.92 -18.27 17.68
CA GLY A 27 4.10 -17.45 17.37
C GLY A 27 5.36 -18.27 17.05
N HIS A 28 5.21 -19.54 16.69
CA HIS A 28 6.33 -20.39 16.28
C HIS A 28 6.41 -20.54 14.77
N THR A 29 7.64 -20.60 14.25
CA THR A 29 7.93 -20.61 12.81
C THR A 29 8.20 -22.02 12.29
N LEU A 30 7.73 -22.29 11.08
CA LEU A 30 8.04 -23.49 10.28
C LEU A 30 8.14 -23.09 8.81
N CYS A 31 8.99 -23.73 8.01
CA CYS A 31 8.92 -23.51 6.56
C CYS A 31 7.70 -24.17 5.94
N GLU A 32 7.25 -23.65 4.80
CA GLU A 32 6.11 -24.15 4.01
C GLU A 32 6.15 -25.68 3.85
N ASN A 33 7.27 -26.25 3.39
CA ASN A 33 7.42 -27.70 3.20
C ASN A 33 7.26 -28.50 4.51
N CYS A 34 7.75 -27.97 5.64
CA CYS A 34 7.59 -28.64 6.94
C CYS A 34 6.15 -28.56 7.43
N VAL A 35 5.43 -27.47 7.17
CA VAL A 35 4.00 -27.37 7.46
C VAL A 35 3.23 -28.39 6.64
N GLU A 36 3.51 -28.52 5.35
CA GLU A 36 2.83 -29.49 4.47
C GLU A 36 3.03 -30.93 4.92
N MET A 37 4.27 -31.27 5.29
CA MET A 37 4.64 -32.64 5.65
C MET A 37 4.22 -33.00 7.09
N LEU A 38 4.21 -32.06 8.04
CA LEU A 38 3.74 -32.33 9.42
C LEU A 38 2.21 -32.33 9.54
N PHE A 39 1.53 -31.52 8.74
CA PHE A 39 0.08 -31.35 8.78
C PHE A 39 -0.62 -32.00 7.57
N VAL A 40 -0.11 -33.13 7.06
CA VAL A 40 -0.69 -33.88 5.93
C VAL A 40 -2.15 -34.25 6.19
N ARG A 41 -2.48 -34.63 7.43
CA ARG A 41 -3.85 -34.93 7.87
C ARG A 41 -4.68 -33.67 8.19
N GLY A 42 -4.17 -32.48 7.89
CA GLY A 42 -4.83 -31.18 8.11
C GLY A 42 -4.80 -30.66 9.55
N SER A 43 -4.45 -31.49 10.52
CA SER A 43 -4.31 -31.13 11.94
C SER A 43 -3.10 -31.82 12.57
N GLY A 44 -2.55 -31.22 13.61
CA GLY A 44 -1.37 -31.69 14.33
C GLY A 44 -1.02 -30.73 15.47
N ASN A 45 0.05 -31.04 16.21
CA ASN A 45 0.48 -30.20 17.33
C ASN A 45 1.65 -29.31 16.92
N CYS A 46 1.77 -28.15 17.57
CA CYS A 46 2.95 -27.31 17.43
C CYS A 46 4.19 -28.03 17.95
N VAL A 47 5.27 -28.07 17.16
CA VAL A 47 6.52 -28.76 17.53
C VAL A 47 7.30 -28.11 18.69
N GLN A 48 6.92 -26.91 19.15
CA GLN A 48 7.61 -26.19 20.23
C GLN A 48 6.80 -26.13 21.52
N CYS A 49 5.47 -26.06 21.45
CA CYS A 49 4.61 -25.87 22.62
C CYS A 49 3.39 -26.79 22.67
N ASP A 50 3.33 -27.80 21.79
CA ASP A 50 2.29 -28.83 21.71
C ASP A 50 0.84 -28.33 21.59
N THR A 51 0.62 -27.05 21.31
CA THR A 51 -0.71 -26.50 21.06
C THR A 51 -1.35 -27.20 19.85
N PRO A 52 -2.61 -27.65 19.93
CA PRO A 52 -3.30 -28.26 18.81
C PRO A 52 -3.57 -27.21 17.72
N LEU A 53 -3.11 -27.49 16.49
CA LEU A 53 -3.18 -26.59 15.35
C LEU A 53 -3.82 -27.24 14.13
N ARG A 54 -4.48 -26.42 13.32
CA ARG A 54 -4.92 -26.79 11.98
C ARG A 54 -3.96 -26.22 10.94
N LYS A 55 -3.84 -26.86 9.78
CA LYS A 55 -2.98 -26.36 8.69
C LYS A 55 -3.32 -24.91 8.29
N ASN A 56 -4.60 -24.55 8.31
CA ASN A 56 -5.07 -23.19 7.99
C ASN A 56 -4.68 -22.12 9.03
N ASN A 57 -4.16 -22.53 10.20
CA ASN A 57 -3.71 -21.61 11.24
C ASN A 57 -2.28 -21.08 10.98
N PHE A 58 -1.60 -21.60 9.95
CA PHE A 58 -0.31 -21.11 9.49
C PHE A 58 -0.51 -19.98 8.46
N ARG A 59 0.27 -18.92 8.62
CA ARG A 59 0.31 -17.77 7.70
C ARG A 59 1.75 -17.48 7.30
N VAL A 60 1.95 -16.87 6.15
CA VAL A 60 3.29 -16.42 5.72
C VAL A 60 3.83 -15.42 6.74
N GLN A 61 5.07 -15.63 7.16
CA GLN A 61 5.78 -14.72 8.04
C GLN A 61 6.11 -13.42 7.32
N LEU A 62 5.67 -12.28 7.87
CA LEU A 62 5.94 -10.97 7.29
C LEU A 62 7.10 -10.27 8.00
N PHE A 63 7.30 -10.53 9.28
CA PHE A 63 8.33 -9.88 10.10
C PHE A 63 9.46 -10.85 10.45
N GLU A 64 10.64 -10.32 10.72
CA GLU A 64 11.77 -11.13 11.18
C GLU A 64 11.50 -11.74 12.56
N ASP A 65 10.77 -11.04 13.41
CA ASP A 65 10.36 -11.55 14.71
C ASP A 65 8.95 -12.17 14.63
N PRO A 66 8.79 -13.49 14.85
CA PRO A 66 7.48 -14.13 14.80
C PRO A 66 6.56 -13.71 15.96
N THR A 67 7.08 -13.10 17.03
CA THR A 67 6.27 -12.54 18.10
C THR A 67 5.52 -11.30 17.62
N VAL A 68 6.12 -10.48 16.76
CA VAL A 68 5.46 -9.34 16.10
C VAL A 68 4.34 -9.84 15.19
N ASP A 69 4.57 -10.89 14.40
CA ASP A 69 3.51 -11.52 13.60
C ASP A 69 2.36 -12.05 14.47
N LYS A 70 2.66 -12.60 15.67
CA LYS A 70 1.65 -13.04 16.64
C LYS A 70 0.84 -11.86 17.17
N GLU A 71 1.52 -10.81 17.63
CA GLU A 71 0.90 -9.61 18.18
C GLU A 71 0.00 -8.92 17.14
N VAL A 72 0.49 -8.70 15.92
CA VAL A 72 -0.27 -8.05 14.84
C VAL A 72 -1.57 -8.79 14.55
N GLU A 73 -1.54 -10.13 14.56
CA GLU A 73 -2.75 -10.94 14.35
C GLU A 73 -3.73 -10.84 15.52
N ILE A 74 -3.23 -10.86 16.75
CA ILE A 74 -4.05 -10.68 17.96
C ILE A 74 -4.67 -9.29 17.96
N ARG A 75 -3.87 -8.24 17.72
CA ARG A 75 -4.31 -6.83 17.61
C ARG A 75 -5.40 -6.67 16.58
N LYS A 76 -5.27 -7.27 15.39
CA LYS A 76 -6.35 -7.27 14.36
C LYS A 76 -7.65 -7.90 14.86
N LYS A 77 -7.60 -8.95 15.69
CA LYS A 77 -8.80 -9.58 16.26
C LYS A 77 -9.42 -8.74 17.36
N VAL A 78 -8.58 -8.18 18.24
CA VAL A 78 -9.00 -7.29 19.33
C VAL A 78 -9.66 -6.04 18.75
N LEU A 79 -9.04 -5.36 17.79
CA LEU A 79 -9.59 -4.14 17.16
C LEU A 79 -10.88 -4.37 16.36
N LYS A 80 -11.17 -5.61 15.92
CA LYS A 80 -12.48 -5.94 15.33
C LYS A 80 -13.62 -5.90 16.34
N ILE A 81 -13.32 -6.11 17.63
CA ILE A 81 -14.28 -6.08 18.74
C ILE A 81 -14.25 -4.69 19.40
N PHE A 82 -13.06 -4.17 19.68
CA PHE A 82 -12.84 -2.85 20.27
C PHE A 82 -12.68 -1.81 19.16
N ASN A 83 -13.80 -1.39 18.58
CA ASN A 83 -13.84 -0.47 17.44
C ASN A 83 -14.51 0.87 17.75
N LYS A 84 -14.46 1.34 19.01
CA LYS A 84 -14.91 2.70 19.36
C LYS A 84 -13.87 3.73 18.93
N ARG A 85 -14.34 4.90 18.47
CA ARG A 85 -13.51 6.01 18.00
C ARG A 85 -13.53 7.15 19.02
N GLU A 86 -12.61 8.10 18.89
CA GLU A 86 -12.48 9.23 19.84
C GLU A 86 -13.79 9.98 20.07
N PHE A 87 -14.60 10.18 19.02
CA PHE A 87 -15.90 10.88 19.12
C PHE A 87 -16.98 10.08 19.85
N ASP A 88 -16.79 8.79 20.12
CA ASP A 88 -17.71 7.97 20.92
C ASP A 88 -17.57 8.24 22.43
N PHE A 89 -16.57 9.03 22.83
CA PHE A 89 -16.24 9.35 24.22
C PHE A 89 -16.51 10.81 24.54
N SER A 90 -16.76 11.11 25.83
CA SER A 90 -17.07 12.46 26.27
C SER A 90 -15.82 13.35 26.40
N GLY A 91 -14.64 12.73 26.50
CA GLY A 91 -13.37 13.43 26.55
C GLY A 91 -12.17 12.52 26.27
N LEU A 92 -11.03 13.16 26.00
CA LEU A 92 -9.79 12.50 25.60
C LEU A 92 -9.26 11.52 26.66
N ARG A 93 -9.52 11.78 27.95
CA ARG A 93 -9.08 10.90 29.04
C ARG A 93 -9.74 9.52 28.95
N GLU A 94 -11.05 9.48 28.77
CA GLU A 94 -11.80 8.23 28.64
C GLU A 94 -11.37 7.44 27.40
N TYR A 95 -11.11 8.14 26.29
CA TYR A 95 -10.60 7.50 25.08
C TYR A 95 -9.21 6.90 25.30
N ASN A 96 -8.30 7.59 25.97
CA ASN A 96 -6.97 7.07 26.29
C ASN A 96 -7.04 5.88 27.26
N ASP A 97 -7.88 5.94 28.29
CA ASP A 97 -8.09 4.82 29.22
C ASP A 97 -8.68 3.59 28.47
N TYR A 98 -9.51 3.82 27.46
CA TYR A 98 -10.00 2.77 26.54
C TYR A 98 -8.90 2.19 25.66
N LEU A 99 -8.01 3.02 25.10
CA LEU A 99 -6.86 2.54 24.32
C LEU A 99 -5.92 1.70 25.17
N GLU A 100 -5.67 2.10 26.42
CA GLU A 100 -4.86 1.32 27.37
C GLU A 100 -5.48 -0.05 27.64
N LEU A 101 -6.80 -0.12 27.85
CA LEU A 101 -7.53 -1.39 28.01
C LEU A 101 -7.35 -2.31 26.77
N VAL A 102 -7.34 -1.73 25.57
CA VAL A 102 -7.10 -2.48 24.33
C VAL A 102 -5.67 -3.01 24.30
N GLU A 103 -4.67 -2.21 24.65
CA GLU A 103 -3.27 -2.63 24.71
C GLU A 103 -3.05 -3.72 25.77
N ASP A 104 -3.61 -3.58 26.96
CA ASP A 104 -3.58 -4.60 28.01
C ASP A 104 -4.16 -5.93 27.51
N THR A 105 -5.27 -5.87 26.78
CA THR A 105 -5.90 -7.05 26.18
C THR A 105 -4.98 -7.71 25.15
N VAL A 106 -4.34 -6.92 24.26
CA VAL A 106 -3.39 -7.43 23.27
C VAL A 106 -2.16 -8.02 23.96
N TYR A 107 -1.62 -7.34 24.96
CA TYR A 107 -0.43 -7.75 25.71
C TYR A 107 -0.66 -9.08 26.43
N ASN A 108 -1.78 -9.21 27.14
CA ASN A 108 -2.15 -10.43 27.84
C ASN A 108 -2.26 -11.63 26.89
N LEU A 109 -2.95 -11.47 25.76
CA LEU A 109 -3.09 -12.52 24.76
C LEU A 109 -1.78 -12.86 24.05
N THR A 110 -0.92 -11.87 23.81
CA THR A 110 0.37 -12.07 23.12
C THR A 110 1.35 -12.85 24.01
N ASN A 111 1.39 -12.52 25.30
CA ASN A 111 2.29 -13.15 26.27
C ASN A 111 1.70 -14.38 26.97
N ASN A 112 0.47 -14.75 26.61
CA ASN A 112 -0.30 -15.83 27.24
C ASN A 112 -0.53 -15.61 28.76
N LEU A 113 -0.68 -14.36 29.18
CA LEU A 113 -1.04 -13.98 30.54
C LEU A 113 -2.55 -13.92 30.67
N ASP A 114 -3.10 -14.57 31.70
CA ASP A 114 -4.53 -14.52 32.06
C ASP A 114 -5.50 -14.65 30.86
N VAL A 115 -5.18 -15.59 29.95
CA VAL A 115 -5.81 -15.71 28.64
C VAL A 115 -7.32 -15.97 28.75
N GLU A 116 -7.72 -16.82 29.69
CA GLU A 116 -9.12 -17.24 29.84
C GLU A 116 -10.00 -16.09 30.37
N ASN A 117 -9.55 -15.35 31.38
CA ASN A 117 -10.28 -14.17 31.86
C ASN A 117 -10.29 -13.06 30.80
N THR A 118 -9.18 -12.86 30.08
CA THR A 118 -9.10 -11.86 29.01
C THR A 118 -10.12 -12.19 27.90
N LYS A 119 -10.20 -13.45 27.46
CA LYS A 119 -11.22 -13.90 26.49
C LYS A 119 -12.64 -13.70 27.03
N LEU A 120 -12.90 -14.06 28.28
CA LEU A 120 -14.22 -13.87 28.90
C LEU A 120 -14.65 -12.40 28.89
N ARG A 121 -13.73 -11.49 29.25
CA ARG A 121 -13.96 -10.03 29.19
C ARG A 121 -14.25 -9.56 27.76
N MET A 122 -13.50 -10.06 26.78
CA MET A 122 -13.74 -9.76 25.37
C MET A 122 -15.12 -10.25 24.89
N GLU A 123 -15.52 -11.46 25.25
CA GLU A 123 -16.82 -12.03 24.89
C GLU A 123 -17.97 -11.29 25.57
N GLN A 124 -17.81 -10.89 26.82
CA GLN A 124 -18.77 -10.04 27.53
C GLN A 124 -18.92 -8.69 26.82
N TYR A 125 -17.80 -8.01 26.57
CA TYR A 125 -17.79 -6.73 25.85
C TYR A 125 -18.46 -6.84 24.48
N GLN A 126 -18.16 -7.90 23.73
CA GLN A 126 -18.73 -8.17 22.41
C GLN A 126 -20.25 -8.38 22.48
N ARG A 127 -20.76 -9.06 23.52
CA ARG A 127 -22.20 -9.25 23.72
C ARG A 127 -22.90 -7.94 24.08
N GLU A 128 -22.33 -7.17 24.98
CA GLU A 128 -22.89 -5.89 25.46
C GLU A 128 -22.87 -4.79 24.39
N ASN A 129 -21.85 -4.78 23.53
CA ASN A 129 -21.64 -3.75 22.51
C ASN A 129 -21.95 -4.23 21.09
N ARG A 130 -22.68 -5.33 20.92
CA ARG A 130 -22.90 -5.99 19.62
C ARG A 130 -23.37 -5.03 18.52
N ASP A 131 -24.41 -4.23 18.81
CA ASP A 131 -25.01 -3.33 17.83
C ASP A 131 -24.08 -2.17 17.47
N LEU A 132 -23.36 -1.62 18.45
CA LEU A 132 -22.34 -0.59 18.25
C LEU A 132 -21.19 -1.11 17.39
N ILE A 133 -20.70 -2.31 17.70
CA ILE A 133 -19.63 -2.96 16.93
C ILE A 133 -20.06 -3.14 15.48
N GLN A 134 -21.28 -3.61 15.25
CA GLN A 134 -21.81 -3.83 13.90
C GLN A 134 -21.97 -2.51 13.12
N LYS A 135 -22.46 -1.46 13.77
CA LYS A 135 -22.56 -0.11 13.19
C LYS A 135 -21.20 0.43 12.79
N ASN A 136 -20.23 0.40 13.72
CA ASN A 136 -18.87 0.91 13.47
C ASN A 136 -18.16 0.10 12.38
N LYS A 137 -18.39 -1.22 12.32
CA LYS A 137 -17.89 -2.06 11.23
C LYS A 137 -18.47 -1.66 9.87
N ALA A 138 -19.78 -1.41 9.78
CA ALA A 138 -20.42 -0.97 8.53
C ALA A 138 -19.88 0.40 8.08
N THR A 139 -19.68 1.33 9.02
CA THR A 139 -19.06 2.63 8.72
C THR A 139 -17.63 2.48 8.19
N LEU A 140 -16.80 1.65 8.84
CA LEU A 140 -15.43 1.39 8.39
C LEU A 140 -15.40 0.76 6.99
N THR A 141 -16.29 -0.20 6.70
CA THR A 141 -16.37 -0.81 5.36
C THR A 141 -16.72 0.22 4.29
N ARG A 142 -17.68 1.11 4.57
CA ARG A 142 -18.03 2.18 3.63
C ARG A 142 -16.87 3.16 3.42
N GLU A 143 -16.18 3.57 4.49
CA GLU A 143 -15.00 4.44 4.40
C GLU A 143 -13.87 3.79 3.58
N GLN A 144 -13.70 2.47 3.67
CA GLN A 144 -12.75 1.70 2.87
C GLN A 144 -13.15 1.66 1.39
N GLU A 145 -14.42 1.39 1.08
CA GLU A 145 -14.94 1.39 -0.30
C GLU A 145 -14.77 2.77 -0.96
N GLU A 146 -15.10 3.85 -0.25
CA GLU A 146 -14.92 5.23 -0.73
C GLU A 146 -13.43 5.54 -1.01
N LEU A 147 -12.51 5.08 -0.14
CA LEU A 147 -11.07 5.26 -0.35
C LEU A 147 -10.56 4.46 -1.56
N GLU A 148 -11.02 3.22 -1.74
CA GLU A 148 -10.66 2.38 -2.89
C GLU A 148 -11.13 3.00 -4.22
N GLU A 149 -12.34 3.58 -4.25
CA GLU A 149 -12.86 4.30 -5.42
C GLU A 149 -11.98 5.51 -5.77
N LEU A 150 -11.59 6.31 -4.78
CA LEU A 150 -10.71 7.45 -4.98
C LEU A 150 -9.34 7.05 -5.55
N LEU A 151 -8.74 5.97 -5.02
CA LEU A 151 -7.48 5.43 -5.52
C LEU A 151 -7.61 4.94 -6.97
N LEU A 152 -8.73 4.31 -7.31
CA LEU A 152 -8.99 3.84 -8.68
C LEU A 152 -9.10 5.01 -9.67
N LEU A 153 -9.83 6.06 -9.30
CA LEU A 153 -9.93 7.28 -10.10
C LEU A 153 -8.57 7.95 -10.31
N GLU A 154 -7.74 8.00 -9.27
CA GLU A 154 -6.38 8.52 -9.36
C GLU A 154 -5.52 7.68 -10.32
N GLN A 155 -5.58 6.35 -10.22
CA GLN A 155 -4.87 5.44 -11.11
C GLN A 155 -5.31 5.60 -12.57
N GLN A 156 -6.62 5.68 -12.83
CA GLN A 156 -7.15 5.92 -14.18
C GLN A 156 -6.70 7.27 -14.73
N GLY A 157 -6.75 8.33 -13.92
CA GLY A 157 -6.28 9.65 -14.32
C GLY A 157 -4.77 9.70 -14.59
N ASN A 158 -3.96 8.92 -13.85
CA ASN A 158 -2.53 8.76 -14.10
C ASN A 158 -2.26 7.99 -15.39
N GLU A 159 -3.01 6.90 -15.65
CA GLU A 159 -2.85 6.10 -16.86
C GLU A 159 -3.28 6.88 -18.11
N GLN A 160 -4.40 7.59 -18.05
CA GLN A 160 -4.84 8.45 -19.15
C GLN A 160 -3.78 9.50 -19.49
N ARG A 161 -3.19 10.15 -18.48
CA ARG A 161 -2.09 11.09 -18.69
C ARG A 161 -0.88 10.45 -19.37
N ARG A 162 -0.52 9.21 -18.99
CA ARG A 162 0.57 8.47 -19.66
C ARG A 162 0.25 8.19 -21.12
N LEU A 163 -0.97 7.75 -21.41
CA LEU A 163 -1.42 7.50 -22.78
C LEU A 163 -1.44 8.77 -23.62
N ASP A 164 -1.89 9.89 -23.06
CA ASP A 164 -1.92 11.18 -23.75
C ASP A 164 -0.50 11.65 -24.12
N VAL A 165 0.48 11.49 -23.22
CA VAL A 165 1.89 11.79 -23.52
C VAL A 165 2.41 10.91 -24.66
N LEU A 166 2.16 9.59 -24.60
CA LEU A 166 2.61 8.67 -25.66
C LEU A 166 1.97 9.00 -27.02
N GLN A 167 0.68 9.32 -27.03
CA GLN A 167 -0.01 9.73 -28.26
C GLN A 167 0.57 11.02 -28.82
N GLU A 168 0.87 11.99 -27.97
CA GLU A 168 1.45 13.26 -28.38
C GLU A 168 2.87 13.09 -28.92
N GLU A 169 3.71 12.28 -28.27
CA GLU A 169 5.03 11.90 -28.80
C GLU A 169 4.94 11.22 -30.17
N GLN A 170 3.98 10.31 -30.36
CA GLN A 170 3.75 9.64 -31.64
C GLN A 170 3.28 10.63 -32.72
N ARG A 171 2.43 11.61 -32.38
CA ARG A 171 2.01 12.68 -33.30
C ARG A 171 3.19 13.54 -33.71
N GLN A 172 4.05 13.92 -32.76
CA GLN A 172 5.27 14.68 -33.02
C GLN A 172 6.23 13.92 -33.95
N LEU A 173 6.44 12.62 -33.70
CA LEU A 173 7.27 11.77 -34.55
C LEU A 173 6.70 11.66 -35.98
N ASN A 174 5.39 11.44 -36.10
CA ASN A 174 4.72 11.36 -37.40
C ASN A 174 4.76 12.69 -38.15
N ALA A 175 4.61 13.83 -37.47
CA ALA A 175 4.73 15.15 -38.06
C ALA A 175 6.16 15.42 -38.57
N LYS A 176 7.18 15.07 -37.78
CA LYS A 176 8.59 15.14 -38.21
C LYS A 176 8.85 14.25 -39.43
N ARG A 177 8.31 13.03 -39.46
CA ARG A 177 8.43 12.10 -40.60
C ARG A 177 7.76 12.65 -41.86
N LYS A 178 6.54 13.17 -41.76
CA LYS A 178 5.81 13.78 -42.89
C LYS A 178 6.53 15.01 -43.43
N ASN A 179 7.06 15.87 -42.55
CA ASN A 179 7.83 17.04 -42.95
C ASN A 179 9.12 16.64 -43.71
N LYS A 180 9.84 15.62 -43.23
CA LYS A 180 10.99 15.06 -43.94
C LYS A 180 10.62 14.50 -45.32
N GLN A 181 9.51 13.77 -45.41
CA GLN A 181 9.04 13.23 -46.70
C GLN A 181 8.66 14.34 -47.68
N ALA A 182 7.96 15.38 -47.23
CA ALA A 182 7.60 16.52 -48.07
C ALA A 182 8.83 17.23 -48.67
N LEU A 183 9.92 17.36 -47.90
CA LEU A 183 11.19 17.88 -48.43
C LEU A 183 11.75 17.00 -49.55
N LEU A 184 11.74 15.67 -49.38
CA LEU A 184 12.23 14.74 -50.39
C LEU A 184 11.41 14.85 -51.68
N ASP A 185 10.08 14.91 -51.56
CA ASP A 185 9.18 15.07 -52.70
C ASP A 185 9.36 16.44 -53.41
N GLU A 186 9.59 17.52 -52.65
CA GLU A 186 9.87 18.87 -53.20
C GLU A 186 11.22 18.88 -53.96
N LEU A 187 12.24 18.20 -53.44
CA LEU A 187 13.54 18.06 -54.09
C LEU A 187 13.47 17.21 -55.37
N GLU A 188 12.60 16.20 -55.41
CA GLU A 188 12.40 15.34 -56.58
C GLU A 188 11.63 16.05 -57.71
N LYS A 189 10.58 16.81 -57.35
CA LYS A 189 9.61 17.34 -58.32
C LYS A 189 9.87 18.78 -58.77
N SER A 190 10.57 19.59 -57.97
CA SER A 190 10.77 21.01 -58.30
C SER A 190 12.06 21.24 -59.09
N GLN A 191 12.08 22.29 -59.91
CA GLN A 191 13.28 22.75 -60.61
C GLN A 191 13.99 23.92 -59.90
N LEU A 192 13.62 24.19 -58.64
CA LEU A 192 14.28 25.23 -57.86
C LEU A 192 15.66 24.75 -57.38
N PRO A 193 16.62 25.66 -57.19
CA PRO A 193 17.90 25.32 -56.60
C PRO A 193 17.73 24.67 -55.22
N ALA A 194 18.37 23.52 -55.00
CA ALA A 194 18.26 22.75 -53.75
C ALA A 194 18.62 23.58 -52.50
N THR A 195 19.51 24.57 -52.64
CA THR A 195 19.89 25.51 -51.57
C THR A 195 18.70 26.32 -51.05
N ILE A 196 17.78 26.72 -51.93
CA ILE A 196 16.59 27.51 -51.56
C ILE A 196 15.56 26.62 -50.85
N LEU A 197 15.32 25.40 -51.34
CA LEU A 197 14.39 24.46 -50.71
C LEU A 197 14.85 24.03 -49.31
N LEU A 198 16.15 23.77 -49.14
CA LEU A 198 16.74 23.47 -47.83
C LEU A 198 16.61 24.64 -46.85
N ALA A 199 16.78 25.88 -47.33
CA ALA A 199 16.60 27.07 -46.49
C ALA A 199 15.15 27.22 -46.03
N GLN A 200 14.17 27.03 -46.92
CA GLN A 200 12.75 27.07 -46.56
C GLN A 200 12.36 25.96 -45.58
N HIS A 201 12.88 24.75 -45.78
CA HIS A 201 12.62 23.61 -44.90
C HIS A 201 13.16 23.82 -43.48
N LYS A 202 14.37 24.38 -43.34
CA LYS A 202 14.94 24.73 -42.03
C LYS A 202 14.04 25.69 -41.25
N VAL A 203 13.45 26.69 -41.92
CA VAL A 203 12.50 27.63 -41.30
C VAL A 203 11.22 26.90 -40.87
N ARG A 204 10.64 26.04 -41.73
CA ARG A 204 9.44 25.25 -41.38
C ARG A 204 9.70 24.28 -40.23
N ALA A 205 10.87 23.64 -40.17
CA ALA A 205 11.26 22.73 -39.10
C ALA A 205 11.41 23.45 -37.76
N ALA A 206 12.08 24.61 -37.74
CA ALA A 206 12.22 25.43 -36.53
C ALA A 206 10.87 25.96 -36.00
N GLN A 207 9.96 26.34 -36.90
CA GLN A 207 8.58 26.72 -36.54
C GLN A 207 7.79 25.55 -35.93
N LEU A 208 7.96 24.33 -36.45
CA LEU A 208 7.32 23.14 -35.91
C LEU A 208 7.87 22.80 -34.50
N GLU A 209 9.18 22.92 -34.30
CA GLU A 209 9.81 22.65 -33.01
C GLU A 209 9.39 23.66 -31.93
N THR A 210 9.33 24.96 -32.26
CA THR A 210 8.84 26.00 -31.34
C THR A 210 7.36 25.83 -30.99
N GLN A 211 6.51 25.38 -31.92
CA GLN A 211 5.11 25.04 -31.64
C GLN A 211 4.98 23.83 -30.70
N ILE A 212 5.80 22.80 -30.90
CA ILE A 212 5.86 21.62 -30.03
C ILE A 212 6.31 22.01 -28.61
N GLU A 213 7.29 22.89 -28.50
CA GLU A 213 7.84 23.33 -27.21
C GLU A 213 6.85 24.20 -26.42
N HIS A 214 6.12 25.08 -27.11
CA HIS A 214 5.02 25.83 -26.50
C HIS A 214 3.86 24.93 -26.04
N GLN A 215 3.50 23.89 -26.80
CA GLN A 215 2.50 22.92 -26.36
C GLN A 215 2.93 22.17 -25.09
N LYS A 216 4.20 21.76 -24.98
CA LYS A 216 4.74 21.10 -23.78
C LYS A 216 4.69 21.99 -22.53
N GLN A 217 4.88 23.30 -22.68
CA GLN A 217 4.81 24.26 -21.55
C GLN A 217 3.38 24.53 -21.08
N THR A 218 2.37 24.36 -21.94
CA THR A 218 0.96 24.55 -21.56
C THR A 218 0.39 23.38 -20.74
N VAL A 219 1.00 22.20 -20.81
CA VAL A 219 0.73 21.08 -19.89
C VAL A 219 1.44 21.40 -18.57
N LYS A 220 0.79 22.19 -17.72
CA LYS A 220 1.32 22.56 -16.39
C LYS A 220 1.74 21.29 -15.64
N PRO A 221 2.89 21.30 -14.93
CA PRO A 221 3.18 20.22 -14.00
C PRO A 221 2.10 20.23 -12.92
N THR A 222 1.35 19.13 -12.82
CA THR A 222 0.42 18.94 -11.71
C THR A 222 1.23 18.69 -10.45
N ASN A 223 1.84 19.73 -9.89
CA ASN A 223 2.46 19.75 -8.57
C ASN A 223 1.40 19.79 -7.46
N LEU A 224 0.26 19.13 -7.68
CA LEU A 224 -0.80 18.98 -6.70
C LEU A 224 -0.91 17.49 -6.43
N PHE A 225 -0.28 17.08 -5.33
CA PHE A 225 -0.68 15.87 -4.65
C PHE A 225 -2.18 16.00 -4.39
N SER A 226 -2.98 15.16 -5.06
CA SER A 226 -4.45 15.23 -5.08
C SER A 226 -5.06 14.67 -3.79
N THR A 227 -4.44 14.89 -2.64
CA THR A 227 -5.13 14.79 -1.37
C THR A 227 -5.52 16.20 -0.99
N GLY A 228 -6.81 16.51 -0.93
CA GLY A 228 -7.36 17.80 -0.47
C GLY A 228 -7.11 18.09 1.02
N ILE A 229 -5.92 17.78 1.53
CA ILE A 229 -5.47 18.09 2.88
C ILE A 229 -4.71 19.41 2.79
N HIS A 230 -5.39 20.51 3.11
CA HIS A 230 -4.73 21.76 3.46
C HIS A 230 -3.90 21.51 4.73
N MET A 231 -2.59 21.32 4.57
CA MET A 231 -1.63 21.47 5.66
C MET A 231 -1.80 22.90 6.20
N ARG A 232 -2.41 23.03 7.39
CA ARG A 232 -2.41 24.30 8.12
C ARG A 232 -0.95 24.69 8.35
N GLU A 233 -0.52 25.78 7.72
CA GLU A 233 0.73 26.44 8.05
C GLU A 233 0.65 26.89 9.52
N HIS A 234 1.31 26.16 10.42
CA HIS A 234 1.67 26.71 11.71
C HIS A 234 2.76 27.76 11.50
N ALA A 235 2.33 28.98 11.16
CA ALA A 235 3.16 30.16 11.24
C ALA A 235 3.57 30.37 12.70
N GLY A 236 4.86 30.17 12.97
CA GLY A 236 5.49 30.63 14.20
C GLY A 236 5.26 32.12 14.36
N SER A 237 4.52 32.52 15.40
CA SER A 237 4.53 33.88 15.90
C SER A 237 5.35 33.93 17.18
N GLY A 238 6.65 34.17 17.00
CA GLY A 238 7.41 34.82 18.05
C GLY A 238 6.91 36.26 18.19
N ARG A 239 6.34 36.60 19.34
CA ARG A 239 6.33 37.98 19.85
C ARG A 239 6.98 37.99 21.22
N ARG A 240 8.18 38.58 21.26
CA ARG A 240 8.73 39.27 22.44
C ARG A 240 8.02 40.63 22.60
N SER A 241 8.26 41.24 23.77
CA SER A 241 7.79 42.53 24.33
C SER A 241 6.42 42.46 25.00
N LEU A 242 6.24 42.71 26.30
CA LEU A 242 7.06 43.28 27.39
C LEU A 242 6.75 42.51 28.68
#